data_AF-A0A4R2T853-F1
#
_entry.id   AF-A0A4R2T853-F1
#
_cell.length_a   1.000
_cell.length_b   1.000
_cell.length_c   1.000
_cell.angle_alpha   90.00
_cell.angle_beta   90.00
_cell.angle_gamma   90.00
#
_symmetry.space_group_name_H-M   'P 1'
#
loop_
_entity.id
_entity.type
_entity.pdbx_description
1 polymer ?
#
loop_
_entity_poly.entity_id
_entity_poly.type
_entity_poly.pdbx_seq_one_letter_code
_entity_poly.pdbx_strand_id
1 'polypeptide(L)'
;MADLRIVLEIVVSHLNGIADYGFAFDGQPVATSGGKGIFKAVPDRKKLLEWVMIGDPGATMKVEILRNGAAIYTRDASTIPPPLGKAYDAFLIDVR
;
A
#
# COMPACT_ATOMS: atom_id res chain seq x y z
N MET A 1 -6.15 -26.69 -12.54
CA MET A 1 -6.98 -25.58 -12.04
C MET A 1 -6.37 -24.27 -12.53
N ALA A 2 -7.17 -23.34 -13.02
CA ALA A 2 -6.66 -22.02 -13.43
C ALA A 2 -6.25 -21.20 -12.18
N ASP A 3 -5.19 -20.40 -12.29
CA ASP A 3 -4.85 -19.40 -11.27
C ASP A 3 -5.92 -18.31 -11.31
N LEU A 4 -6.83 -18.31 -10.33
CA LEU A 4 -7.92 -17.35 -10.22
C LEU A 4 -7.47 -15.99 -9.67
N ARG A 5 -6.18 -15.82 -9.35
CA ARG A 5 -5.67 -14.58 -8.78
C ARG A 5 -5.62 -13.47 -9.81
N ILE A 6 -6.04 -12.28 -9.40
CA ILE A 6 -5.85 -11.05 -10.17
C ILE A 6 -4.54 -10.37 -9.79
N VAL A 7 -3.96 -9.62 -10.72
CA VAL A 7 -2.78 -8.82 -10.49
C VAL A 7 -3.21 -7.42 -10.09
N LEU A 8 -2.62 -6.92 -9.00
CA LEU A 8 -2.80 -5.56 -8.52
C LEU A 8 -1.43 -4.87 -8.45
N GLU A 9 -1.43 -3.58 -8.71
CA GLU A 9 -0.26 -2.72 -8.56
C GLU A 9 -0.48 -1.80 -7.37
N ILE A 10 0.49 -1.71 -6.48
CA ILE A 10 0.58 -0.64 -5.50
C ILE A 10 1.46 0.47 -6.05
N VAL A 11 1.00 1.71 -5.94
CA VAL A 11 1.73 2.91 -6.33
C VAL A 11 1.81 3.84 -5.13
N VAL A 12 3.02 4.30 -4.84
CA VAL A 12 3.32 5.29 -3.80
C VAL A 12 3.74 6.58 -4.48
N SER A 13 3.11 7.67 -4.07
CA SER A 13 3.39 9.01 -4.57
C SER A 13 3.33 10.03 -3.45
N HIS A 14 3.67 11.28 -3.77
CA HIS A 14 3.60 12.41 -2.83
C HIS A 14 4.38 12.16 -1.53
N LEU A 15 5.59 11.62 -1.65
CA LEU A 15 6.49 11.41 -0.52
C LEU A 15 7.02 12.76 -0.03
N ASN A 16 6.67 13.12 1.20
CA ASN A 16 7.21 14.30 1.87
C ASN A 16 7.72 13.90 3.25
N GLY A 17 9.03 14.02 3.48
CA GLY A 17 9.67 13.62 4.74
C GLY A 17 9.71 12.11 5.02
N ILE A 18 9.24 11.28 4.09
CA ILE A 18 9.28 9.80 4.22
C ILE A 18 10.66 9.32 3.77
N ALA A 19 11.37 8.66 4.68
CA ALA A 19 12.69 8.08 4.43
C ALA A 19 12.60 6.65 3.90
N ASP A 20 11.66 5.86 4.42
CA ASP A 20 11.45 4.46 4.02
C ASP A 20 10.02 4.00 4.29
N TYR A 21 9.58 2.96 3.59
CA TYR A 21 8.28 2.32 3.78
C TYR A 21 8.28 0.87 3.28
N GLY A 22 7.41 0.05 3.86
CA GLY A 22 7.23 -1.34 3.48
C GLY A 22 5.77 -1.76 3.54
N PHE A 23 5.35 -2.60 2.60
CA PHE A 23 3.98 -3.08 2.47
C PHE A 23 3.89 -4.58 2.73
N ALA A 24 2.76 -5.01 3.29
CA ALA A 24 2.34 -6.39 3.32
C ALA A 24 0.89 -6.52 2.87
N PHE A 25 0.61 -7.61 2.16
CA PHE A 25 -0.73 -8.01 1.72
C PHE A 25 -1.06 -9.36 2.32
N ASP A 26 -2.11 -9.43 3.14
CA ASP A 26 -2.45 -10.60 3.97
C ASP A 26 -1.22 -11.15 4.74
N GLY A 27 -0.41 -10.25 5.32
CA GLY A 27 0.80 -10.59 6.06
C GLY A 27 1.99 -11.05 5.21
N GLN A 28 1.89 -11.04 3.87
CA GLN A 28 3.00 -11.34 2.97
C GLN A 28 3.64 -10.05 2.45
N PRO A 29 4.97 -9.87 2.54
CA PRO A 29 5.63 -8.68 2.02
C PRO A 29 5.36 -8.44 0.53
N VAL A 30 5.08 -7.20 0.17
CA VAL A 30 4.98 -6.76 -1.23
C VAL A 30 6.28 -6.05 -1.60
N ALA A 31 7.05 -6.65 -2.50
CA ALA A 31 8.28 -6.04 -2.99
C ALA A 31 7.95 -4.78 -3.80
N THR A 32 8.59 -3.67 -3.46
CA THR A 32 8.44 -2.38 -4.14
C THR A 32 9.77 -1.91 -4.72
N SER A 33 9.71 -1.25 -5.88
CA SER A 33 10.84 -0.59 -6.54
C SER A 33 10.33 0.68 -7.21
N GLY A 34 11.00 1.81 -6.98
CA GLY A 34 10.60 3.11 -7.54
C GLY A 34 9.18 3.53 -7.16
N GLY A 35 8.73 3.21 -5.94
CA GLY A 35 7.37 3.49 -5.47
C GLY A 35 6.29 2.59 -6.05
N LYS A 36 6.64 1.50 -6.74
CA LYS A 36 5.68 0.57 -7.33
C LYS A 36 5.91 -0.85 -6.86
N GLY A 37 4.84 -1.61 -6.64
CA GLY A 37 4.92 -3.04 -6.33
C GLY A 37 3.78 -3.81 -6.99
N ILE A 38 4.01 -5.10 -7.26
CA ILE A 38 3.00 -5.97 -7.87
C ILE A 38 2.69 -7.11 -6.89
N PHE A 39 1.41 -7.39 -6.68
CA PHE A 39 0.97 -8.53 -5.87
C PHE A 39 -0.26 -9.21 -6.49
N LYS A 40 -0.49 -10.46 -6.09
CA LYS A 40 -1.61 -11.27 -6.57
C LYS A 40 -2.67 -11.40 -5.48
N ALA A 41 -3.92 -11.18 -5.83
CA ALA A 41 -5.06 -11.26 -4.92
C ALA A 41 -6.11 -12.26 -5.42
N VAL A 42 -6.72 -13.02 -4.51
CA VAL A 42 -7.86 -13.89 -4.84
C VAL A 42 -9.14 -13.03 -4.84
N PRO A 43 -9.89 -12.97 -5.95
CA PRO A 43 -11.16 -12.25 -6.02
C PRO A 43 -12.25 -13.05 -5.31
N ASP A 44 -13.05 -12.38 -4.47
CA ASP A 44 -14.19 -12.87 -3.63
C ASP A 44 -14.09 -12.53 -2.13
N ARG A 45 -12.96 -12.00 -1.67
CA ARG A 45 -12.70 -11.71 -0.25
C ARG A 45 -12.13 -10.33 -0.05
N LYS A 46 -12.50 -9.70 1.07
CA LYS A 46 -11.77 -8.54 1.59
C LYS A 46 -10.41 -8.98 2.08
N LYS A 47 -9.36 -8.33 1.60
CA LYS A 47 -7.96 -8.63 1.94
C LYS A 47 -7.32 -7.44 2.64
N LEU A 48 -6.41 -7.70 3.56
CA LEU A 48 -5.73 -6.63 4.29
C LEU A 48 -4.51 -6.17 3.51
N LEU A 49 -4.43 -4.87 3.24
CA LEU A 49 -3.19 -4.21 2.88
C LEU A 49 -2.76 -3.34 4.05
N GLU A 50 -1.53 -3.53 4.48
CA GLU A 50 -0.92 -2.82 5.61
C GLU A 50 0.47 -2.34 5.23
N TRP A 51 0.91 -1.28 5.89
CA TRP A 51 2.24 -0.76 5.69
C TRP A 51 2.79 -0.02 6.89
N VAL A 52 4.10 0.14 6.85
CA VAL A 52 4.88 0.92 7.79
C VAL A 52 5.58 2.05 7.06
N MET A 53 5.66 3.20 7.71
CA MET A 53 6.41 4.36 7.24
C MET A 53 7.45 4.76 8.28
N ILE A 54 8.62 5.17 7.84
CA ILE A 54 9.67 5.76 8.65
C ILE A 54 10.06 7.08 8.01
N GLY A 55 10.26 8.12 8.83
CA GLY A 55 10.56 9.46 8.33
C GLY A 55 10.43 10.53 9.40
N ASP A 56 10.30 11.77 8.95
CA ASP A 56 10.14 12.93 9.82
C ASP A 56 8.77 12.94 10.52
N PRO A 57 8.68 13.53 11.72
CA PRO A 57 7.39 13.85 12.32
C PRO A 57 6.52 14.71 11.38
N GLY A 58 5.30 14.26 11.11
CA GLY A 58 4.39 14.92 10.17
C GLY A 58 4.59 14.54 8.70
N ALA A 59 5.53 13.63 8.39
CA ALA A 59 5.75 13.13 7.03
C ALA A 59 4.48 12.49 6.46
N THR A 60 4.30 12.61 5.14
CA THR A 60 3.11 12.12 4.44
C THR A 60 3.48 11.30 3.21
N MET A 61 2.65 10.30 2.89
CA MET A 61 2.64 9.65 1.58
C MET A 61 1.23 9.36 1.09
N LYS A 62 1.06 9.32 -0.23
CA LYS A 62 -0.13 8.83 -0.90
C LYS A 62 0.08 7.39 -1.36
N VAL A 63 -0.93 6.54 -1.18
CA VAL A 63 -0.92 5.14 -1.61
C VAL A 63 -2.13 4.88 -2.50
N GLU A 64 -1.89 4.25 -3.65
CA GLU A 64 -2.93 3.87 -4.62
C GLU A 64 -2.80 2.38 -4.95
N ILE A 65 -3.94 1.71 -5.08
CA ILE A 65 -4.02 0.34 -5.58
C ILE A 65 -4.71 0.37 -6.92
N LEU A 66 -4.01 -0.10 -7.95
CA LEU A 66 -4.50 -0.15 -9.31
C LEU A 66 -4.86 -1.57 -9.72
N ARG A 67 -5.94 -1.69 -10.49
CA ARG A 67 -6.27 -2.88 -11.28
C ARG A 67 -6.29 -2.47 -12.74
N ASN A 68 -5.40 -3.05 -13.55
CA ASN A 68 -5.27 -2.73 -14.97
C ASN A 68 -5.10 -1.22 -15.23
N GLY A 69 -4.32 -0.52 -14.39
CA GLY A 69 -4.06 0.91 -14.49
C GLY A 69 -5.14 1.83 -13.91
N ALA A 70 -6.29 1.31 -13.48
CA ALA A 70 -7.34 2.09 -12.83
C ALA A 70 -7.27 1.97 -11.30
N ALA A 71 -7.31 3.09 -10.59
CA ALA A 71 -7.32 3.09 -9.12
C ALA A 71 -8.63 2.51 -8.58
N ILE A 72 -8.50 1.47 -7.75
CA ILE A 72 -9.60 0.84 -7.02
C ILE A 72 -9.61 1.23 -5.55
N TYR A 73 -8.47 1.68 -5.02
CA TYR A 73 -8.32 2.25 -3.67
C TYR A 73 -7.31 3.37 -3.66
N THR A 74 -7.59 4.38 -2.85
CA THR A 74 -6.68 5.50 -2.62
C THR A 74 -6.67 5.86 -1.14
N ARG A 75 -5.46 6.00 -0.59
CA ARG A 75 -5.18 6.70 0.67
C ARG A 75 -4.43 7.98 0.32
N ASP A 76 -5.14 9.11 0.32
CA ASP A 76 -4.59 10.39 -0.14
C ASP A 76 -3.48 10.95 0.76
N ALA A 77 -3.55 10.68 2.07
CA ALA A 77 -2.51 11.06 3.02
C ALA A 77 -2.45 10.03 4.17
N SER A 78 -1.44 9.17 4.11
CA SER A 78 -0.96 8.41 5.27
C SER A 78 0.13 9.24 5.94
N THR A 79 0.05 9.41 7.26
CA THR A 79 0.87 10.39 7.98
C THR A 79 1.62 9.76 9.15
N ILE A 80 2.87 10.15 9.36
CA ILE A 80 3.59 9.90 10.61
C ILE A 80 3.16 10.96 11.64
N PRO A 81 2.40 10.63 12.68
CA PRO A 81 1.89 11.64 13.60
C PRO A 81 3.04 12.19 14.47
N PRO A 82 3.17 13.52 14.61
CA PRO A 82 4.17 14.09 15.52
C PRO A 82 3.95 13.65 16.98
N PRO A 83 5.02 13.47 17.78
CA PRO A 83 6.44 13.66 17.45
C PRO A 83 7.13 12.38 16.94
N LEU A 84 6.37 11.39 16.46
CA LEU A 84 6.93 10.09 16.07
C LEU A 84 7.75 10.19 14.79
N GLY A 85 8.73 9.29 14.62
CA GLY A 85 9.45 9.09 13.36
C GLY A 85 9.01 7.82 12.60
N LYS A 86 7.91 7.21 13.02
CA LYS A 86 7.37 5.97 12.46
C LYS A 86 5.86 5.90 12.64
N ALA A 87 5.15 5.35 11.66
CA ALA A 87 3.73 5.04 11.75
C ALA A 87 3.34 3.78 10.98
N TYR A 88 2.12 3.32 11.23
CA TYR A 88 1.49 2.20 10.55
C TYR A 88 0.11 2.63 10.07
N ASP A 89 -0.30 2.13 8.91
CA ASP A 89 -1.63 2.34 8.36
C ASP A 89 -2.03 1.10 7.54
N ALA A 90 -3.33 0.93 7.34
CA ALA A 90 -3.90 -0.22 6.66
C ALA A 90 -5.31 0.09 6.16
N PHE A 91 -5.74 -0.65 5.15
CA PHE A 91 -7.17 -0.76 4.81
C PHE A 91 -7.50 -2.11 4.19
N LEU A 92 -8.79 -2.44 4.22
CA LEU A 92 -9.33 -3.61 3.54
C LEU A 92 -9.57 -3.29 2.06
N ILE A 93 -8.97 -4.10 1.19
CA ILE A 93 -9.20 -4.09 -0.26
C ILE A 93 -10.34 -5.05 -0.56
N ASP A 94 -11.39 -4.57 -1.23
CA ASP A 94 -12.44 -5.38 -1.82
C ASP A 94 -11.99 -5.81 -3.21
N VAL A 95 -11.64 -7.09 -3.33
CA VAL A 95 -11.15 -7.72 -4.56
C VAL A 95 -12.34 -8.43 -5.19
N ARG A 96 -13.18 -7.70 -5.93
CA ARG A 96 -14.30 -8.27 -6.73
C ARG A 96 -14.00 -8.16 -8.21
#